data_AF-A0A703S5Y6-F1
#
_entry.id   AF-A0A703S5Y6-F1
#
_cell.length_a   1.000
_cell.length_b   1.000
_cell.length_c   1.000
_cell.angle_alpha   90.00
_cell.angle_beta   90.00
_cell.angle_gamma   90.00
#
_symmetry.space_group_name_H-M   'P 1'
#
loop_
_entity.id
_entity.type
_entity.pdbx_description
1 polymer ?
#
loop_
_entity_poly.entity_id
_entity_poly.type
_entity_poly.pdbx_seq_one_letter_code
_entity_poly.pdbx_strand_id
1 'polypeptide(L)'
;YDKLVPSASVSSLFGVAIIVAVFIVFEFILRTSKDIYQSITARQDDVDIDIAFLEAVLYSKKKNGRSMSSAFVLWNEFQKIKPVLLNSIFQRIADIPIFIIFLIVIYVNLGLVVIVPITMFIVSIIISLVNHHYTNELMNKQKEGQKNRNIFISEVFLSIKMIHTLNNQGLLFDWVNTSNEQSYLNLKIRKLNL
;
A
#
# COMPACT_ATOMS: atom_id res chain seq x y z
N TYR A 1 -0.52 -39.53 3.14
CA TYR A 1 0.55 -40.23 3.88
C TYR A 1 0.07 -41.63 4.28
N ASP A 2 -1.09 -41.72 4.94
CA ASP A 2 -1.68 -42.94 5.52
C ASP A 2 -1.87 -44.13 4.57
N LYS A 3 -2.04 -43.91 3.26
CA LYS A 3 -2.17 -45.00 2.27
C LYS A 3 -0.88 -45.35 1.53
N LEU A 4 0.09 -44.43 1.51
CA LEU A 4 1.24 -44.48 0.59
C LEU A 4 2.52 -44.99 1.26
N VAL A 5 2.68 -44.70 2.56
CA VAL A 5 3.85 -45.13 3.35
C VAL A 5 3.82 -46.62 3.69
N PRO A 6 2.68 -47.24 4.05
CA PRO A 6 2.64 -48.67 4.36
C PRO A 6 2.87 -49.57 3.13
N SER A 7 2.62 -49.07 1.92
CA SER A 7 2.70 -49.85 0.68
C SER A 7 4.08 -49.81 0.00
N ALA A 8 5.04 -49.04 0.53
CA ALA A 8 6.39 -48.83 -0.03
C ALA A 8 6.42 -48.56 -1.55
N SER A 9 5.32 -48.02 -2.11
CA SER A 9 5.13 -47.90 -3.55
C SER A 9 5.68 -46.57 -4.04
N VAL A 10 6.91 -46.59 -4.54
CA VAL A 10 7.57 -45.44 -5.16
C VAL A 10 6.69 -44.84 -6.27
N SER A 11 6.01 -45.68 -7.06
CA SER A 11 5.11 -45.25 -8.14
C SER A 11 3.94 -44.39 -7.66
N SER A 12 3.36 -44.73 -6.50
CA SER A 12 2.25 -43.96 -5.93
C SER A 12 2.69 -42.60 -5.39
N LEU A 13 3.92 -42.51 -4.89
CA LEU A 13 4.52 -41.27 -4.38
C LEU A 13 4.81 -40.29 -5.52
N PHE A 14 5.34 -40.77 -6.64
CA PHE A 14 5.50 -39.96 -7.86
C PHE A 14 4.14 -39.49 -8.41
N GLY A 15 3.10 -40.32 -8.35
CA GLY A 15 1.75 -39.92 -8.75
C GLY A 15 1.24 -38.72 -7.94
N VAL A 16 1.34 -38.77 -6.61
CA VAL A 16 0.96 -37.64 -5.74
C VAL A 16 1.86 -36.43 -5.95
N ALA A 17 3.17 -36.62 -6.13
CA ALA A 17 4.10 -35.53 -6.37
C ALA A 17 3.79 -34.76 -7.66
N ILE A 18 3.45 -35.46 -8.74
CA ILE A 18 3.04 -34.83 -10.01
C ILE A 18 1.74 -34.06 -9.82
N ILE A 19 0.76 -34.63 -9.10
CA ILE A 19 -0.49 -33.94 -8.80
C ILE A 19 -0.20 -32.64 -8.05
N VAL A 20 0.57 -32.69 -6.96
CA VAL A 20 0.94 -31.51 -6.18
C VAL A 20 1.71 -30.48 -7.03
N ALA A 21 2.64 -30.93 -7.86
CA ALA A 21 3.38 -30.03 -8.76
C ALA A 21 2.46 -29.30 -9.74
N VAL A 22 1.49 -30.02 -10.33
CA VAL A 22 0.47 -29.43 -11.20
C VAL A 22 -0.39 -28.43 -10.42
N PHE A 23 -0.84 -28.78 -9.21
CA PHE A 23 -1.59 -27.86 -8.35
C PHE A 23 -0.82 -26.57 -8.06
N ILE A 24 0.47 -26.65 -7.75
CA ILE A 24 1.32 -25.48 -7.49
C ILE A 24 1.42 -24.58 -8.74
N VAL A 25 1.61 -25.17 -9.92
CA VAL A 25 1.67 -24.42 -11.18
C VAL A 25 0.34 -23.74 -11.48
N PHE A 26 -0.78 -24.46 -11.31
CA PHE A 26 -2.10 -23.87 -11.49
C PHE A 26 -2.40 -22.77 -10.48
N GLU A 27 -2.05 -22.96 -9.21
CA GLU A 27 -2.18 -21.93 -8.18
C GLU A 27 -1.38 -20.69 -8.57
N PHE A 28 -0.14 -20.87 -9.02
CA PHE A 28 0.72 -19.76 -9.46
C PHE A 28 0.10 -18.98 -10.62
N ILE A 29 -0.43 -19.69 -11.63
CA ILE A 29 -1.12 -19.07 -12.77
C ILE A 29 -2.35 -18.30 -12.30
N LEU A 30 -3.23 -18.93 -11.52
CA LEU A 30 -4.46 -18.29 -11.03
C LEU A 30 -4.18 -17.07 -10.15
N ARG A 31 -3.18 -17.16 -9.27
CA ARG A 31 -2.73 -16.04 -8.43
C ARG A 31 -2.24 -14.89 -9.29
N THR A 32 -1.36 -15.17 -10.25
CA THR A 32 -0.82 -14.15 -11.16
C THR A 32 -1.92 -13.52 -12.01
N SER A 33 -2.86 -14.32 -12.54
CA SER A 33 -4.01 -13.81 -13.30
C SER A 33 -4.88 -12.91 -12.44
N LYS A 34 -5.20 -13.32 -11.21
CA LYS A 34 -5.97 -12.50 -10.26
C LYS A 34 -5.28 -11.15 -10.02
N ASP A 35 -3.97 -11.15 -9.78
CA ASP A 35 -3.20 -9.92 -9.55
C ASP A 35 -3.25 -8.99 -10.77
N ILE A 36 -3.10 -9.54 -11.99
CA ILE A 36 -3.22 -8.77 -13.24
C ILE A 36 -4.61 -8.18 -13.38
N TYR A 37 -5.68 -8.96 -13.19
CA TYR A 37 -7.05 -8.44 -13.29
C TYR A 37 -7.31 -7.33 -12.26
N GLN A 38 -6.87 -7.51 -11.02
CA GLN A 38 -7.00 -6.49 -9.99
C GLN A 38 -6.25 -5.20 -10.36
N SER A 39 -5.06 -5.31 -10.96
CA SER A 39 -4.33 -4.13 -11.44
C SER A 39 -5.03 -3.39 -12.59
N ILE A 40 -5.69 -4.13 -13.49
CA ILE A 40 -6.44 -3.55 -14.61
C ILE A 40 -7.67 -2.83 -14.08
N THR A 41 -8.43 -3.47 -13.17
CA THR A 41 -9.59 -2.86 -12.51
C THR A 41 -9.20 -1.63 -11.70
N ALA A 42 -8.14 -1.70 -10.91
CA ALA A 42 -7.66 -0.56 -10.13
C ALA A 42 -7.29 0.64 -11.02
N ARG A 43 -6.75 0.40 -12.21
CA ARG A 43 -6.47 1.47 -13.19
C ARG A 43 -7.76 2.08 -13.77
N GLN A 44 -8.76 1.26 -14.06
CA GLN A 44 -10.05 1.75 -14.56
C GLN A 44 -10.75 2.58 -13.50
N ASP A 45 -10.84 2.05 -12.27
CA ASP A 45 -11.42 2.74 -11.12
C ASP A 45 -10.70 4.07 -10.84
N ASP A 46 -9.38 4.14 -10.98
CA ASP A 46 -8.59 5.37 -10.80
C ASP A 46 -9.02 6.49 -11.75
N VAL A 47 -9.22 6.15 -13.02
CA VAL A 47 -9.65 7.09 -14.06
C VAL A 47 -11.10 7.50 -13.87
N ASP A 48 -11.99 6.54 -13.61
CA ASP A 48 -13.42 6.80 -13.43
C ASP A 48 -13.67 7.69 -12.20
N ILE A 49 -12.93 7.46 -11.11
CA ILE A 49 -13.00 8.28 -9.90
C ILE A 49 -12.50 9.71 -10.15
N ASP A 50 -11.41 9.89 -10.91
CA ASP A 50 -10.91 11.22 -11.27
C ASP A 50 -11.90 11.98 -12.20
N ILE A 51 -12.51 11.28 -13.15
CA ILE A 51 -13.55 11.85 -14.03
C ILE A 51 -14.77 12.25 -13.21
N ALA A 52 -15.28 11.37 -12.36
CA ALA A 52 -16.44 11.66 -11.51
C ALA A 52 -16.20 12.87 -10.59
N PHE A 53 -14.99 13.01 -10.05
CA PHE A 53 -14.62 14.19 -9.27
C PHE A 53 -14.63 15.47 -10.14
N LEU A 54 -14.00 15.43 -11.31
CA LEU A 54 -13.94 16.59 -12.21
C LEU A 54 -15.33 16.99 -12.70
N GLU A 55 -16.18 16.04 -13.09
CA GLU A 55 -17.58 16.31 -13.45
C GLU A 55 -18.34 16.94 -12.29
N ALA A 56 -18.19 16.42 -11.08
CA ALA A 56 -18.83 16.98 -9.89
C ALA A 56 -18.36 18.40 -9.56
N VAL A 57 -17.10 18.75 -9.86
CA VAL A 57 -16.55 20.11 -9.69
C VAL A 57 -17.00 21.04 -10.80
N LEU A 58 -16.92 20.62 -12.06
CA LEU A 58 -17.21 21.44 -13.24
C LEU A 58 -18.72 21.73 -13.39
N TYR A 59 -19.57 20.74 -13.14
CA TYR A 59 -21.02 20.84 -13.35
C TYR A 59 -21.80 21.13 -12.05
N SER A 60 -21.11 21.43 -10.95
CA SER A 60 -21.76 21.79 -9.69
C SER A 60 -22.59 23.07 -9.84
N LYS A 61 -23.92 22.97 -9.82
CA LYS A 61 -24.83 24.13 -9.87
C LYS A 61 -24.83 25.01 -8.62
N LYS A 62 -23.97 24.73 -7.61
CA LYS A 62 -23.88 25.56 -6.40
C LYS A 62 -23.24 26.91 -6.75
N LYS A 63 -24.07 27.95 -6.75
CA LYS A 63 -23.76 29.40 -6.88
C LYS A 63 -22.74 29.99 -5.89
N ASN A 64 -22.06 29.18 -5.08
CA ASN A 64 -21.05 29.68 -4.16
C ASN A 64 -19.69 29.63 -4.85
N GLY A 65 -19.21 30.80 -5.26
CA GLY A 65 -17.93 31.04 -5.92
C GLY A 65 -16.75 30.41 -5.18
N ARG A 66 -16.50 29.13 -5.47
CA ARG A 66 -15.24 28.49 -5.14
C ARG A 66 -14.18 29.14 -5.99
N SER A 67 -13.26 29.87 -5.35
CA SER A 67 -12.09 30.40 -6.06
C SER A 67 -11.27 29.22 -6.62
N MET A 68 -10.52 29.46 -7.71
CA MET A 68 -9.56 28.50 -8.28
C MET A 68 -8.70 27.82 -7.20
N SER A 69 -8.30 28.60 -6.19
CA SER A 69 -7.51 28.14 -5.05
C SER A 69 -8.26 27.12 -4.18
N SER A 70 -9.56 27.33 -3.92
CA SER A 70 -10.37 26.40 -3.11
C SER A 70 -10.67 25.08 -3.81
N ALA A 71 -10.86 25.08 -5.14
CA ALA A 71 -11.02 23.86 -5.93
C ALA A 71 -9.70 23.06 -6.00
N PHE A 72 -8.57 23.76 -6.11
CA PHE A 72 -7.24 23.15 -6.11
C PHE A 72 -6.88 22.51 -4.76
N VAL A 73 -7.24 23.15 -3.64
CA VAL A 73 -7.09 22.56 -2.30
C VAL A 73 -7.93 21.29 -2.19
N LEU A 74 -9.19 21.31 -2.65
CA LEU A 74 -10.07 20.13 -2.62
C LEU A 74 -9.51 18.98 -3.47
N TRP A 75 -8.98 19.26 -4.65
CA TRP A 75 -8.30 18.28 -5.49
C TRP A 75 -7.10 17.64 -4.78
N ASN A 76 -6.24 18.44 -4.14
CA ASN A 76 -5.09 17.92 -3.40
C ASN A 76 -5.50 17.05 -2.20
N GLU A 77 -6.56 17.43 -1.47
CA GLU A 77 -7.08 16.57 -0.40
C GLU A 77 -7.70 15.28 -0.94
N PHE A 78 -8.41 15.36 -2.07
CA PHE A 78 -8.96 14.19 -2.75
C PHE A 78 -7.87 13.22 -3.22
N GLN A 79 -6.79 13.71 -3.83
CA GLN A 79 -5.66 12.88 -4.26
C GLN A 79 -4.95 12.19 -3.10
N LYS A 80 -5.00 12.74 -1.87
CA LYS A 80 -4.46 12.08 -0.68
C LYS A 80 -5.31 10.91 -0.21
N ILE A 81 -6.65 10.99 -0.34
CA ILE A 81 -7.58 9.95 0.11
C ILE A 81 -7.89 8.92 -0.97
N LYS A 82 -7.79 9.28 -2.26
CA LYS A 82 -8.07 8.39 -3.41
C LYS A 82 -7.34 7.04 -3.32
N PRO A 83 -6.03 6.96 -3.01
CA PRO A 83 -5.33 5.68 -2.89
C PRO A 83 -5.90 4.75 -1.83
N VAL A 84 -6.47 5.30 -0.75
CA VAL A 84 -7.10 4.53 0.33
C VAL A 84 -8.43 3.92 -0.13
N LEU A 85 -9.17 4.67 -0.95
CA LEU A 85 -10.43 4.22 -1.55
C LEU A 85 -10.19 3.14 -2.61
N LEU A 86 -9.18 3.30 -3.48
CA LEU A 86 -8.93 2.40 -4.60
C LEU A 86 -8.30 1.07 -4.20
N ASN A 87 -7.20 1.10 -3.44
CA ASN A 87 -6.24 -0.02 -3.49
C ASN A 87 -6.10 -0.81 -2.19
N SER A 88 -6.90 -0.53 -1.16
CA SER A 88 -6.62 -1.11 0.16
C SER A 88 -7.81 -1.77 0.82
N ILE A 89 -8.98 -1.15 0.77
CA ILE A 89 -10.12 -1.63 1.56
C ILE A 89 -10.90 -2.67 0.76
N PHE A 90 -11.26 -2.37 -0.49
CA PHE A 90 -12.07 -3.28 -1.32
C PHE A 90 -11.37 -4.60 -1.62
N GLN A 91 -10.08 -4.55 -1.96
CA GLN A 91 -9.30 -5.74 -2.28
C GLN A 91 -9.15 -6.67 -1.07
N ARG A 92 -8.93 -6.11 0.13
CA ARG A 92 -8.85 -6.88 1.38
C ARG A 92 -10.21 -7.44 1.80
N ILE A 93 -11.30 -6.72 1.56
CA ILE A 93 -12.66 -7.21 1.83
C ILE A 93 -13.00 -8.40 0.94
N ALA A 94 -12.56 -8.38 -0.32
CA ALA A 94 -12.83 -9.46 -1.27
C ALA A 94 -12.17 -10.80 -0.88
N ASP A 95 -11.11 -10.78 -0.07
CA ASP A 95 -10.42 -11.99 0.38
C ASP A 95 -11.04 -12.62 1.65
N ILE A 96 -11.82 -11.85 2.42
CA ILE A 96 -12.46 -12.34 3.66
C ILE A 96 -13.41 -13.53 3.41
N PRO A 97 -14.30 -13.51 2.37
CA PRO A 97 -15.17 -14.66 2.08
C PRO A 97 -14.40 -15.93 1.76
N ILE A 98 -13.31 -15.83 0.98
CA ILE A 98 -12.44 -16.96 0.66
C ILE A 98 -11.82 -17.52 1.95
N PHE A 99 -11.34 -16.65 2.83
CA PHE A 99 -10.76 -17.07 4.11
C PHE A 99 -11.77 -17.79 5.00
N ILE A 100 -13.02 -17.32 5.06
CA ILE A 100 -14.09 -18.00 5.81
C ILE A 100 -14.36 -19.40 5.24
N ILE A 101 -14.45 -19.53 3.91
CA ILE A 101 -14.63 -20.84 3.26
C ILE A 101 -13.46 -21.77 3.62
N PHE A 102 -12.22 -21.27 3.59
CA PHE A 102 -11.04 -22.04 3.95
C PHE A 102 -11.09 -22.55 5.40
N LEU A 103 -11.53 -21.71 6.36
CA LEU A 103 -11.71 -22.13 7.75
C LEU A 103 -12.80 -23.20 7.89
N ILE A 104 -13.91 -23.08 7.17
CA ILE A 104 -14.99 -24.08 7.17
C ILE A 104 -14.47 -25.42 6.64
N VAL A 105 -13.73 -25.41 5.53
CA VAL A 105 -13.15 -26.63 4.95
C VAL A 105 -12.19 -27.31 5.92
N ILE A 106 -11.33 -26.54 6.60
CA ILE A 106 -10.43 -27.09 7.63
C ILE A 106 -11.23 -27.67 8.80
N TYR A 107 -12.23 -26.96 9.29
CA TYR A 107 -13.04 -27.44 10.41
C TYR A 107 -13.75 -28.75 10.08
N VAL A 108 -14.30 -28.88 8.87
CA VAL A 108 -14.99 -30.10 8.43
C VAL A 108 -14.02 -31.28 8.30
N ASN A 109 -12.78 -31.06 7.86
CA ASN A 109 -11.80 -32.15 7.62
C ASN A 109 -10.93 -32.48 8.83
N LEU A 110 -10.57 -31.48 9.64
CA LEU A 110 -9.57 -31.57 10.72
C LEU A 110 -10.11 -31.16 12.09
N GLY A 111 -11.38 -30.75 12.19
CA GLY A 111 -12.03 -30.38 13.45
C GLY A 111 -11.39 -29.17 14.13
N LEU A 112 -10.97 -29.33 15.39
CA LEU A 112 -10.43 -28.26 16.22
C LEU A 112 -9.08 -27.69 15.74
N VAL A 113 -8.40 -28.36 14.79
CA VAL A 113 -7.14 -27.88 14.21
C VAL A 113 -7.31 -26.52 13.52
N VAL A 114 -8.54 -26.12 13.18
CA VAL A 114 -8.89 -24.77 12.67
C VAL A 114 -8.45 -23.63 13.59
N ILE A 115 -8.24 -23.88 14.89
CA ILE A 115 -7.75 -22.88 15.85
C ILE A 115 -6.34 -22.38 15.46
N VAL A 116 -5.51 -23.23 14.84
CA VAL A 116 -4.15 -22.87 14.43
C VAL A 116 -4.15 -21.73 13.39
N PRO A 117 -4.82 -21.82 12.23
CA PRO A 117 -4.87 -20.71 11.29
C PRO A 117 -5.59 -19.47 11.84
N ILE A 118 -6.58 -19.63 12.73
CA ILE A 118 -7.25 -18.50 13.40
C ILE A 118 -6.26 -17.74 14.30
N THR A 119 -5.49 -18.44 15.12
CA THR A 119 -4.49 -17.80 16.00
C THR A 119 -3.38 -17.13 15.18
N MET A 120 -2.89 -17.76 14.11
CA MET A 120 -1.93 -17.17 13.17
C MET A 120 -2.47 -15.89 12.52
N PHE A 121 -3.75 -15.89 12.12
CA PHE A 121 -4.41 -14.71 11.57
C PHE A 121 -4.47 -13.56 12.59
N ILE A 122 -4.87 -13.85 13.83
CA ILE A 122 -4.93 -12.86 14.92
C ILE A 122 -3.52 -12.28 15.20
N VAL A 123 -2.51 -13.14 15.33
CA VAL A 123 -1.11 -12.70 15.54
C VAL A 123 -0.64 -11.82 14.39
N SER A 124 -0.96 -12.18 13.14
CA SER A 124 -0.60 -11.39 11.96
C SER A 124 -1.25 -10.00 11.98
N ILE A 125 -2.50 -9.89 12.40
CA ILE A 125 -3.18 -8.59 12.59
C ILE A 125 -2.47 -7.76 13.65
N ILE A 126 -2.11 -8.36 14.79
CA ILE A 126 -1.42 -7.67 15.88
C ILE A 126 -0.08 -7.11 15.40
N ILE A 127 0.74 -7.93 14.73
CA ILE A 127 2.03 -7.50 14.17
C ILE A 127 1.84 -6.37 13.15
N SER A 128 0.83 -6.48 12.29
CA SER A 128 0.50 -5.46 11.30
C SER A 128 0.10 -4.12 11.95
N LEU A 129 -0.73 -4.15 12.99
CA LEU A 129 -1.16 -2.94 13.73
C LEU A 129 0.02 -2.27 14.44
N VAL A 130 0.87 -3.08 15.09
CA VAL A 130 2.07 -2.61 15.77
C VAL A 130 3.01 -1.93 14.77
N ASN A 131 3.32 -2.59 13.65
CA ASN A 131 4.17 -2.02 12.60
C ASN A 131 3.55 -0.74 12.00
N HIS A 132 2.24 -0.72 11.78
CA HIS A 132 1.55 0.47 11.26
C HIS A 132 1.68 1.66 12.22
N HIS A 133 1.53 1.43 13.53
CA HIS A 133 1.67 2.48 14.54
C HIS A 133 3.08 3.06 14.59
N TYR A 134 4.11 2.19 14.65
CA TYR A 134 5.51 2.63 14.70
C TYR A 134 5.96 3.38 13.44
N THR A 135 5.52 2.93 12.27
CA THR A 135 5.94 3.54 11.00
C THR A 135 5.19 4.84 10.71
N ASN A 136 3.94 5.00 11.18
CA ASN A 136 3.14 6.19 10.91
C ASN A 136 3.77 7.48 11.43
N GLU A 137 4.33 7.50 12.64
CA GLU A 137 4.95 8.70 13.19
C GLU A 137 6.16 9.15 12.37
N LEU A 138 6.99 8.20 11.94
CA LEU A 138 8.17 8.49 11.13
C LEU A 138 7.79 8.92 9.71
N MET A 139 6.78 8.29 9.12
CA MET A 139 6.22 8.71 7.83
C MET A 139 5.63 10.12 7.90
N ASN A 140 4.98 10.49 9.00
CA ASN A 140 4.46 11.85 9.17
C ASN A 140 5.58 12.89 9.27
N LYS A 141 6.64 12.61 10.05
CA LYS A 141 7.84 13.47 10.12
C LYS A 141 8.55 13.59 8.77
N GLN A 142 8.62 12.49 8.01
CA GLN A 142 9.19 12.49 6.66
C GLN A 142 8.33 13.33 5.69
N LYS A 143 7.00 13.19 5.71
CA LYS A 143 6.09 14.03 4.90
C LYS A 143 6.21 15.51 5.23
N GLU A 144 6.27 15.86 6.52
CA GLU A 144 6.43 17.24 6.97
C GLU A 144 7.75 17.83 6.50
N GLY A 145 8.85 17.09 6.67
CA GLY A 145 10.16 17.54 6.20
C GLY A 145 10.26 17.67 4.68
N GLN A 146 9.61 16.78 3.91
CA GLN A 146 9.49 16.94 2.45
C GLN A 146 8.71 18.20 2.08
N LYS A 147 7.62 18.51 2.80
CA LYS A 147 6.85 19.75 2.59
C LYS A 147 7.72 20.98 2.83
N ASN A 148 8.43 21.02 3.96
CA ASN A 148 9.32 22.15 4.31
C ASN A 148 10.44 22.30 3.28
N ARG A 149 11.01 21.19 2.80
CA ARG A 149 12.03 21.19 1.76
C ARG A 149 11.53 21.78 0.43
N ASN A 150 10.32 21.41 0.02
CA ASN A 150 9.69 21.94 -1.20
C ASN A 150 9.41 23.43 -1.08
N ILE A 151 8.95 23.89 0.09
CA ILE A 151 8.76 25.32 0.37
C ILE A 151 10.10 26.06 0.28
N PHE A 152 11.13 25.57 0.97
CA PHE A 152 12.48 26.18 0.96
C PHE A 152 13.04 26.32 -0.46
N ILE A 153 13.00 25.25 -1.28
CA ILE A 153 13.45 25.33 -2.68
C ILE A 153 12.65 26.40 -3.45
N SER A 154 11.32 26.41 -3.28
CA SER A 154 10.47 27.37 -3.99
C SER A 154 10.84 28.82 -3.63
N GLU A 155 11.14 29.09 -2.36
CA GLU A 155 11.55 30.41 -1.88
C GLU A 155 12.94 30.80 -2.40
N VAL A 156 13.89 29.86 -2.40
CA VAL A 156 15.23 30.05 -2.99
C VAL A 156 15.13 30.37 -4.47
N PHE A 157 14.28 29.68 -5.23
CA PHE A 157 14.09 29.96 -6.65
C PHE A 157 13.46 31.33 -6.90
N LEU A 158 12.46 31.70 -6.10
CA LEU A 158 11.84 33.03 -6.17
C LEU A 158 12.86 34.14 -5.82
N SER A 159 13.77 33.86 -4.89
CA SER A 159 14.73 34.83 -4.35
C SER A 159 16.14 34.72 -4.94
N ILE A 160 16.33 33.92 -6.01
CA ILE A 160 17.68 33.55 -6.48
C ILE A 160 18.52 34.76 -6.88
N LYS A 161 17.90 35.77 -7.50
CA LYS A 161 18.57 37.03 -7.86
C LYS A 161 19.01 37.82 -6.62
N MET A 162 18.18 37.86 -5.58
CA MET A 162 18.49 38.53 -4.31
C MET A 162 19.61 37.81 -3.56
N ILE A 163 19.61 36.47 -3.58
CA ILE A 163 20.65 35.65 -2.97
C ILE A 163 22.00 35.86 -3.69
N HIS A 164 22.01 35.93 -5.02
CA HIS A 164 23.22 36.24 -5.79
C HIS A 164 23.77 37.63 -5.49
N THR A 165 22.92 38.63 -5.26
CA THR A 165 23.36 39.98 -4.86
C THR A 165 23.87 40.06 -3.42
N LEU A 166 23.35 39.23 -2.51
CA LEU A 166 23.73 39.21 -1.10
C LEU A 166 24.88 38.24 -0.79
N ASN A 167 25.28 37.41 -1.76
CA ASN A 167 26.33 36.38 -1.64
C ASN A 167 26.19 35.51 -0.37
N ASN A 168 24.95 35.13 -0.03
CA ASN A 168 24.67 34.38 1.20
C ASN A 168 25.00 32.88 1.01
N GLN A 169 26.23 32.50 1.39
CA GLN A 169 26.72 31.12 1.34
C GLN A 169 26.09 30.22 2.42
N GLY A 170 25.47 30.78 3.46
CA GLY A 170 24.88 30.03 4.58
C GLY A 170 23.67 29.18 4.20
N LEU A 171 22.92 29.58 3.17
CA LEU A 171 21.75 28.84 2.65
C LEU A 171 22.10 27.43 2.18
N LEU A 172 23.31 27.22 1.66
CA LEU A 172 23.78 25.90 1.25
C LEU A 172 23.98 25.00 2.48
N PHE A 173 24.46 25.56 3.59
CA PHE A 173 24.67 24.82 4.83
C PHE A 173 23.33 24.40 5.46
N ASP A 174 22.35 25.31 5.48
CA ASP A 174 20.98 25.01 5.94
C ASP A 174 20.31 23.93 5.08
N TRP A 175 20.51 23.98 3.76
CA TRP A 175 20.05 22.94 2.84
C TRP A 175 20.71 21.58 3.10
N VAL A 176 22.03 21.55 3.26
CA VAL A 176 22.77 20.31 3.55
C VAL A 176 22.31 19.70 4.87
N ASN A 177 22.11 20.52 5.91
CA ASN A 177 21.69 20.03 7.21
C ASN A 177 20.28 19.42 7.16
N THR A 178 19.31 20.13 6.57
CA THR A 178 17.93 19.62 6.41
C THR A 178 17.87 18.38 5.51
N SER A 179 18.69 18.31 4.47
CA SER A 179 18.82 17.12 3.61
C SER A 179 19.39 15.92 4.37
N ASN A 180 20.39 16.12 5.22
CA ASN A 180 20.96 15.07 6.07
C ASN A 180 19.95 14.53 7.08
N GLU A 181 19.16 15.39 7.73
CA GLU A 181 18.09 14.96 8.64
C GLU A 181 17.04 14.11 7.90
N GLN A 182 16.65 14.50 6.68
CA GLN A 182 15.73 13.72 5.85
C GLN A 182 16.32 12.36 5.45
N SER A 183 17.60 12.32 5.09
CA SER A 183 18.30 11.08 4.78
C SER A 183 18.31 10.13 5.98
N TYR A 184 18.57 10.65 7.18
CA TYR A 184 18.55 9.88 8.42
C TYR A 184 17.15 9.32 8.73
N LEU A 185 16.09 10.13 8.56
CA LEU A 185 14.71 9.67 8.71
C LEU A 185 14.36 8.55 7.71
N ASN A 186 14.77 8.69 6.45
CA ASN A 186 14.57 7.64 5.43
C ASN A 186 15.29 6.34 5.80
N LEU A 187 16.52 6.42 6.34
CA LEU A 187 17.25 5.24 6.82
C LEU A 187 16.52 4.58 8.00
N LYS A 188 15.98 5.36 8.93
CA LYS A 188 15.22 4.85 10.08
C LYS A 188 13.94 4.14 9.64
N ILE A 189 13.20 4.72 8.68
CA ILE A 189 12.01 4.08 8.08
C ILE A 189 12.39 2.78 7.38
N ARG A 190 13.47 2.78 6.59
CA ARG A 190 13.92 1.57 5.88
C ARG A 190 14.31 0.43 6.81
N LYS A 191 14.92 0.75 7.97
CA LYS A 191 15.27 -0.24 9.00
C LYS A 191 14.06 -0.86 9.70
N LEU A 192 12.93 -0.17 9.76
CA LEU A 192 11.70 -0.69 10.37
C LEU A 192 10.87 -1.54 9.41
N ASN A 193 11.12 -1.41 8.11
CA ASN A 193 10.43 -2.18 7.06
C ASN A 193 11.20 -3.44 6.61
N LEU A 194 12.37 -3.71 7.19
CA LEU A 194 13.19 -4.91 6.99
C LEU A 194 12.93 -5.91 8.12
#